data_AF-A0A936WHN3-F1
#
_entry.id   AF-A0A936WHN3-F1
#
_cell.length_a   1.000
_cell.length_b   1.000
_cell.length_c   1.000
_cell.angle_alpha   90.00
_cell.angle_beta   90.00
_cell.angle_gamma   90.00
#
_symmetry.space_group_name_H-M   'P 1'
#
loop_
_entity.id
_entity.type
_entity.pdbx_description
1 polymer ?
#
loop_
_entity_poly.entity_id
_entity_poly.type
_entity_poly.pdbx_seq_one_letter_code
_entity_poly.pdbx_strand_id
1 'polypeptide(L)'
;MRGILVDRGLVYYRVYFRGKQIQKCFGRAEYGNSFRAAVRALKQLRQDLRAQKLLAKPARRATVSEGVRLFFDRYTAAPTVHPYRKKIAAYLAPVERHFGQRFLDTLTPEDILNYRQAREAVMSQSTVNSEHIFIRRMYEALMKWILAGQIAPLALPARNPAQVVTIPWLKEADKGRRLTREQLKTILESASPELREVILAGIRTGRRLHDLLGALWMGYGVFRVQWPVALQKAGVKDFRFSYLKRLAALAREIYPEGGNPGVESKAPSLETPASQRSLGGA
;
A
#
# COMPACT_ATOMS: atom_id res chain seq x y z
N MET A 1 -39.21 25.40 -0.63
CA MET A 1 -39.29 26.18 0.63
C MET A 1 -38.66 25.41 1.79
N ARG A 2 -37.88 26.06 2.65
CA ARG A 2 -37.32 25.47 3.88
C ARG A 2 -37.79 26.28 5.08
N GLY A 3 -38.86 25.84 5.75
CA GLY A 3 -39.42 26.65 6.82
C GLY A 3 -40.57 26.00 7.57
N ILE A 4 -41.13 26.78 8.49
CA ILE A 4 -42.40 26.48 9.16
C ILE A 4 -43.51 26.97 8.25
N LEU A 5 -44.59 26.21 8.18
CA LEU A 5 -45.74 26.52 7.36
C LEU A 5 -46.99 26.29 8.20
N VAL A 6 -47.96 27.19 8.08
CA VAL A 6 -49.28 27.01 8.68
C VAL A 6 -50.25 26.78 7.54
N ASP A 7 -50.90 25.63 7.54
CA ASP A 7 -51.87 25.24 6.50
C ASP A 7 -53.13 24.69 7.17
N ARG A 8 -54.29 25.24 6.82
CA ARG A 8 -55.60 24.94 7.42
C ARG A 8 -55.59 24.91 8.96
N GLY A 9 -54.91 25.89 9.56
CA GLY A 9 -54.78 26.02 11.01
C GLY A 9 -53.84 25.01 11.66
N LEU A 10 -53.13 24.17 10.90
CA LEU A 10 -52.13 23.22 11.42
C LEU A 10 -50.71 23.72 11.16
N VAL A 11 -49.83 23.55 12.16
CA VAL A 11 -48.43 23.93 12.07
C VAL A 11 -47.59 22.76 11.58
N TYR A 12 -46.82 23.00 10.52
CA TYR A 12 -45.87 22.06 9.96
C TYR A 12 -44.47 22.67 9.93
N TYR A 13 -43.44 21.83 9.89
CA TYR A 13 -42.23 22.20 9.16
C TYR A 13 -42.17 21.44 7.84
N ARG A 14 -41.60 22.07 6.82
CA ARG A 14 -41.31 21.44 5.52
C ARG A 14 -39.89 21.80 5.08
N VAL A 15 -39.09 20.76 4.82
CA VAL A 15 -37.69 20.91 4.37
C VAL A 15 -37.44 19.99 3.18
N TYR A 16 -36.82 20.55 2.14
CA TYR A 16 -36.29 19.78 1.02
C TYR A 16 -34.80 19.51 1.22
N PHE A 17 -34.43 18.24 1.22
CA PHE A 17 -33.05 17.78 1.33
C PHE A 17 -32.80 16.64 0.33
N ARG A 18 -31.81 16.81 -0.56
CA ARG A 18 -31.42 15.84 -1.60
C ARG A 18 -32.61 15.30 -2.43
N GLY A 19 -33.47 16.20 -2.91
CA GLY A 19 -34.63 15.85 -3.74
C GLY A 19 -35.80 15.19 -3.00
N LYS A 20 -35.68 14.90 -1.70
CA LYS A 20 -36.77 14.37 -0.87
C LYS A 20 -37.37 15.47 0.01
N GLN A 21 -38.70 15.45 0.12
CA GLN A 21 -39.47 16.33 1.00
C GLN A 21 -39.67 15.67 2.36
N ILE A 22 -39.27 16.36 3.43
CA ILE A 22 -39.52 15.95 4.81
C ILE A 22 -40.52 16.94 5.41
N GLN A 23 -41.66 16.43 5.88
CA GLN A 23 -42.72 17.20 6.50
C GLN A 23 -43.17 16.55 7.81
N LYS A 24 -43.43 17.36 8.83
CA LYS A 24 -43.98 16.89 10.11
C LYS A 24 -44.97 17.91 10.67
N CYS A 25 -46.11 17.42 11.16
CA CYS A 25 -47.17 18.20 11.78
C CYS A 25 -46.98 18.29 13.31
N PHE A 26 -47.32 19.43 13.89
CA PHE A 26 -47.20 19.72 15.33
C PHE A 26 -48.53 20.10 15.99
N GLY A 27 -49.65 19.92 15.28
CA GLY A 27 -50.99 20.23 15.78
C GLY A 27 -51.48 21.63 15.37
N ARG A 28 -52.61 22.06 15.95
CA ARG A 28 -53.27 23.34 15.58
C ARG A 28 -52.46 24.55 16.06
N ALA A 29 -52.44 25.59 15.25
CA ALA A 29 -51.75 26.86 15.52
C ALA A 29 -52.35 27.60 16.73
N GLU A 30 -53.64 27.38 17.00
CA GLU A 30 -54.37 27.88 18.18
C GLU A 30 -53.75 27.41 19.50
N TYR A 31 -53.11 26.24 19.50
CA TYR A 31 -52.33 25.79 20.64
C TYR A 31 -50.95 26.48 20.60
N GLY A 32 -50.74 27.49 21.44
CA GLY A 32 -49.53 28.33 21.46
C GLY A 32 -48.19 27.57 21.61
N ASN A 33 -48.23 26.30 21.99
CA ASN A 33 -47.05 25.43 22.08
C ASN A 33 -46.66 24.77 20.74
N SER A 34 -47.59 24.61 19.80
CA SER A 34 -47.36 23.91 18.52
C SER A 34 -46.36 24.65 17.63
N PHE A 35 -46.43 25.99 17.59
CA PHE A 35 -45.45 26.80 16.86
C PHE A 35 -44.05 26.69 17.46
N ARG A 36 -43.92 26.82 18.80
CA ARG A 36 -42.63 26.69 19.49
C ARG A 36 -42.04 25.27 19.36
N ALA A 37 -42.89 24.24 19.35
CA ALA A 37 -42.48 22.86 19.12
C ALA A 37 -41.95 22.67 17.69
N ALA A 38 -42.63 23.24 16.68
CA ALA A 38 -42.17 23.22 15.29
C ALA A 38 -40.83 23.95 15.11
N VAL A 39 -40.63 25.11 15.74
CA VAL A 39 -39.35 25.84 15.74
C VAL A 39 -38.23 25.02 16.36
N ARG A 40 -38.44 24.44 17.55
CA ARG A 40 -37.45 23.57 18.21
C ARG A 40 -37.09 22.36 17.35
N ALA A 41 -38.09 21.67 16.82
CA ALA A 41 -37.89 20.52 15.97
C ALA A 41 -37.17 20.87 14.66
N LEU A 42 -37.47 22.01 14.03
CA LEU A 42 -36.77 22.47 12.84
C LEU A 42 -35.31 22.86 13.14
N LYS A 43 -35.03 23.45 14.31
CA LYS A 43 -33.67 23.74 14.76
C LYS A 43 -32.86 22.46 14.98
N GLN A 44 -33.45 21.47 15.66
CA GLN A 44 -32.85 20.16 15.85
C GLN A 44 -32.60 19.45 14.52
N LEU A 45 -33.59 19.41 13.62
CA LEU A 45 -33.46 18.84 12.29
C LEU A 45 -32.32 19.49 11.49
N ARG A 46 -32.20 20.82 11.56
CA ARG A 46 -31.10 21.55 10.89
C ARG A 46 -29.74 21.21 11.52
N GLN A 47 -29.66 21.06 12.83
CA GLN A 47 -28.44 20.62 13.52
C GLN A 47 -28.08 19.19 13.13
N ASP A 48 -29.05 18.29 13.09
CA ASP A 48 -28.82 16.89 12.73
C ASP A 48 -28.52 16.71 11.24
N LEU A 49 -29.11 17.52 10.36
CA LEU A 49 -28.75 17.57 8.93
C LEU A 49 -27.34 18.11 8.72
N ARG A 50 -26.93 19.15 9.48
CA ARG A 50 -25.55 19.65 9.50
C ARG A 50 -24.58 18.61 10.05
N ALA A 51 -25.00 17.84 11.05
CA ALA A 51 -24.23 16.76 11.67
C ALA A 51 -24.34 15.42 10.93
N GLN A 52 -25.06 15.37 9.79
CA GLN A 52 -25.39 14.14 9.03
C GLN A 52 -26.06 13.00 9.84
N LYS A 53 -26.58 13.28 11.05
CA LYS A 53 -27.16 12.28 11.97
C LYS A 53 -28.46 11.65 11.49
N LEU A 54 -29.30 12.38 10.75
CA LEU A 54 -30.64 11.90 10.33
C LEU A 54 -30.64 10.85 9.21
N LEU A 55 -29.48 10.60 8.58
CA LEU A 55 -29.32 9.60 7.53
C LEU A 55 -28.40 8.44 7.94
N ALA A 56 -27.90 8.46 9.19
CA ALA A 56 -27.04 7.42 9.68
C ALA A 56 -27.86 6.14 9.85
N LYS A 57 -27.73 5.22 8.89
CA LYS A 57 -28.07 3.81 9.13
C LYS A 57 -27.36 3.39 10.42
N PRO A 58 -28.03 2.66 11.33
CA PRO A 58 -27.38 2.21 12.55
C PRO A 58 -26.10 1.49 12.19
N ALA A 59 -25.00 1.88 12.83
CA ALA A 59 -23.70 1.28 12.57
C ALA A 59 -23.75 -0.19 12.96
N ARG A 60 -23.56 -1.09 11.99
CA ARG A 60 -23.54 -2.52 12.27
C ARG A 60 -22.20 -2.89 12.87
N ARG A 61 -22.19 -3.84 13.81
CA ARG A 61 -20.94 -4.44 14.27
C ARG A 61 -20.38 -5.32 13.15
N ALA A 62 -19.07 -5.28 12.97
CA ALA A 62 -18.35 -6.09 12.00
C ALA A 62 -17.10 -6.66 12.67
N THR A 63 -16.77 -7.89 12.31
CA THR A 63 -15.56 -8.55 12.80
C THR A 63 -14.32 -8.00 12.10
N VAL A 64 -13.15 -8.26 12.67
CA VAL A 64 -11.88 -7.88 12.03
C VAL A 64 -11.69 -8.64 10.72
N SER A 65 -12.11 -9.91 10.62
CA SER A 65 -12.05 -10.66 9.36
C SER A 65 -12.89 -9.98 8.26
N GLU A 66 -14.11 -9.53 8.59
CA GLU A 66 -14.93 -8.75 7.65
C GLU A 66 -14.24 -7.42 7.26
N GLY A 67 -13.64 -6.73 8.22
CA GLY A 67 -12.89 -5.50 7.99
C GLY A 67 -11.68 -5.70 7.09
N VAL A 68 -10.91 -6.76 7.33
CA VAL A 68 -9.75 -7.17 6.52
C VAL A 68 -10.18 -7.47 5.09
N ARG A 69 -11.23 -8.27 4.90
CA ARG A 69 -11.75 -8.60 3.57
C ARG A 69 -12.19 -7.35 2.82
N LEU A 70 -13.02 -6.52 3.45
CA LEU A 70 -13.55 -5.30 2.83
C LEU A 70 -12.41 -4.30 2.48
N PHE A 71 -11.43 -4.17 3.37
CA PHE A 71 -10.23 -3.40 3.11
C PHE A 71 -9.43 -3.98 1.96
N PHE A 72 -9.13 -5.27 1.97
CA PHE A 72 -8.32 -5.93 0.96
C PHE A 72 -8.93 -5.82 -0.44
N ASP A 73 -10.21 -6.16 -0.57
CA ASP A 73 -10.92 -6.15 -1.87
C ASP A 73 -10.94 -4.75 -2.48
N ARG A 74 -11.26 -3.72 -1.67
CA ARG A 74 -11.36 -2.35 -2.16
C ARG A 74 -10.01 -1.65 -2.33
N TYR A 75 -9.06 -1.89 -1.41
CA TYR A 75 -7.74 -1.26 -1.45
C TYR A 75 -6.88 -1.81 -2.58
N THR A 76 -7.00 -3.11 -2.89
CA THR A 76 -6.21 -3.76 -3.95
C THR A 76 -6.85 -3.69 -5.33
N ALA A 77 -8.10 -3.21 -5.44
CA ALA A 77 -8.75 -2.96 -6.72
C ALA A 77 -8.10 -1.84 -7.54
N ALA A 78 -7.35 -0.93 -6.90
CA ALA A 78 -6.62 0.11 -7.60
C ALA A 78 -5.46 -0.48 -8.44
N PRO A 79 -5.33 -0.11 -9.74
CA PRO A 79 -4.27 -0.65 -10.62
C PRO A 79 -2.85 -0.47 -10.07
N THR A 80 -2.62 0.63 -9.34
CA THR A 80 -1.32 0.95 -8.73
C THR A 80 -0.95 0.02 -7.57
N VAL A 81 -1.93 -0.59 -6.92
CA VAL A 81 -1.74 -1.46 -5.73
C VAL A 81 -1.80 -2.93 -6.11
N HIS A 82 -2.48 -3.27 -7.21
CA HIS A 82 -2.66 -4.64 -7.71
C HIS A 82 -1.36 -5.49 -7.74
N PRO A 83 -0.18 -4.97 -8.19
CA PRO A 83 1.05 -5.76 -8.19
C PRO A 83 1.50 -6.22 -6.79
N TYR A 84 1.07 -5.52 -5.74
CA TYR A 84 1.43 -5.80 -4.36
C TYR A 84 0.37 -6.61 -3.61
N ARG A 85 -0.71 -7.03 -4.28
CA ARG A 85 -1.84 -7.74 -3.68
C ARG A 85 -1.43 -8.96 -2.86
N LYS A 86 -0.57 -9.83 -3.42
CA LYS A 86 -0.05 -11.02 -2.71
C LYS A 86 0.72 -10.64 -1.42
N LYS A 87 1.52 -9.59 -1.49
CA LYS A 87 2.30 -9.10 -0.35
C LYS A 87 1.39 -8.51 0.75
N ILE A 88 0.36 -7.76 0.35
CA ILE A 88 -0.64 -7.21 1.28
C ILE A 88 -1.40 -8.35 1.97
N ALA A 89 -1.84 -9.37 1.22
CA ALA A 89 -2.50 -10.54 1.79
C ALA A 89 -1.61 -11.24 2.84
N ALA A 90 -0.32 -11.38 2.56
CA ALA A 90 0.62 -11.99 3.49
C ALA A 90 0.77 -11.22 4.81
N TYR A 91 0.63 -9.89 4.82
CA TYR A 91 0.65 -9.09 6.05
C TYR A 91 -0.69 -9.04 6.78
N LEU A 92 -1.81 -9.18 6.08
CA LEU A 92 -3.14 -9.19 6.70
C LEU A 92 -3.51 -10.57 7.26
N ALA A 93 -2.99 -11.65 6.69
CA ALA A 93 -3.33 -13.01 7.14
C ALA A 93 -2.99 -13.29 8.62
N PRO A 94 -1.83 -12.86 9.18
CA PRO A 94 -1.56 -12.99 10.61
C PRO A 94 -2.50 -12.16 11.48
N VAL A 95 -2.86 -10.96 11.03
CA VAL A 95 -3.81 -10.07 11.71
C VAL A 95 -5.19 -10.70 11.77
N GLU A 96 -5.66 -11.24 10.65
CA GLU A 96 -6.93 -11.95 10.56
C GLU A 96 -6.93 -13.22 11.41
N ARG A 97 -5.84 -14.00 11.42
CA ARG A 97 -5.74 -15.17 12.28
C ARG A 97 -5.84 -14.83 13.76
N HIS A 98 -5.22 -13.72 14.18
CA HIS A 98 -5.16 -13.34 15.59
C HIS A 98 -6.44 -12.62 16.06
N PHE A 99 -6.97 -11.69 15.25
CA PHE A 99 -8.10 -10.85 15.64
C PHE A 99 -9.41 -11.17 14.93
N GLY A 100 -9.44 -12.10 13.98
CA GLY A 100 -10.51 -12.26 13.00
C GLY A 100 -11.92 -12.39 13.57
N GLN A 101 -12.08 -13.04 14.73
CA GLN A 101 -13.35 -13.20 15.41
C GLN A 101 -13.74 -12.02 16.32
N ARG A 102 -12.79 -11.14 16.68
CA ARG A 102 -13.07 -9.94 17.47
C ARG A 102 -13.78 -8.91 16.61
N PHE A 103 -14.53 -8.03 17.27
CA PHE A 103 -15.20 -6.92 16.60
C PHE A 103 -14.26 -5.72 16.46
N LEU A 104 -14.39 -4.99 15.34
CA LEU A 104 -13.55 -3.83 15.03
C LEU A 104 -13.66 -2.72 16.09
N ASP A 105 -14.83 -2.57 16.72
CA ASP A 105 -15.12 -1.60 17.78
C ASP A 105 -14.51 -1.95 19.15
N THR A 106 -14.09 -3.21 19.34
CA THR A 106 -13.54 -3.70 20.62
C THR A 106 -12.02 -3.71 20.69
N LEU A 107 -11.31 -3.43 19.59
CA LEU A 107 -9.85 -3.43 19.58
C LEU A 107 -9.31 -2.16 20.24
N THR A 108 -8.46 -2.35 21.24
CA THR A 108 -7.81 -1.28 22.00
C THR A 108 -6.35 -1.09 21.54
N PRO A 109 -5.71 0.05 21.87
CA PRO A 109 -4.27 0.22 21.64
C PRO A 109 -3.42 -0.86 22.34
N GLU A 110 -3.84 -1.32 23.52
CA GLU A 110 -3.16 -2.38 24.27
C GLU A 110 -3.19 -3.71 23.53
N ASP A 111 -4.33 -4.06 22.92
CA ASP A 111 -4.44 -5.25 22.07
C ASP A 111 -3.42 -5.23 20.92
N ILE A 112 -3.25 -4.07 20.28
CA ILE A 112 -2.29 -3.89 19.18
C ILE A 112 -0.85 -3.99 19.69
N LEU A 113 -0.55 -3.45 20.86
CA LEU A 113 0.78 -3.54 21.48
C LEU A 113 1.12 -4.99 21.83
N ASN A 114 0.19 -5.72 22.46
CA ASN A 114 0.37 -7.11 22.84
C ASN A 114 0.56 -8.01 21.61
N TYR A 115 -0.24 -7.81 20.56
CA TYR A 115 -0.04 -8.48 19.28
C TYR A 115 1.36 -8.22 18.73
N ARG A 116 1.79 -6.96 18.75
CA ARG A 116 3.10 -6.56 18.23
C ARG A 116 4.23 -7.28 18.97
N GLN A 117 4.23 -7.23 20.30
CA GLN A 117 5.24 -7.89 21.12
C GLN A 117 5.30 -9.40 20.87
N ALA A 118 4.13 -10.06 20.79
CA ALA A 118 4.05 -11.48 20.47
C ALA A 118 4.62 -11.80 19.08
N ARG A 119 4.42 -10.91 18.10
CA ARG A 119 4.95 -11.09 16.73
C ARG A 119 6.45 -10.81 16.63
N GLU A 120 6.98 -9.86 17.39
CA GLU A 120 8.43 -9.56 17.43
C GLU A 120 9.25 -10.73 17.97
N ALA A 121 8.67 -11.57 18.83
CA ALA A 121 9.32 -12.79 19.31
C ALA A 121 9.58 -13.84 18.21
N VAL A 122 8.81 -13.80 17.11
CA VAL A 122 8.84 -14.84 16.05
C VAL A 122 9.18 -14.31 14.67
N MET A 123 9.15 -12.99 14.46
CA MET A 123 9.35 -12.36 13.16
C MET A 123 10.28 -11.16 13.25
N SER A 124 10.90 -10.82 12.11
CA SER A 124 11.70 -9.61 12.02
C SER A 124 10.86 -8.36 12.31
N GLN A 125 11.48 -7.36 12.96
CA GLN A 125 10.86 -6.06 13.25
C GLN A 125 10.29 -5.39 11.98
N SER A 126 10.92 -5.58 10.82
CA SER A 126 10.43 -5.04 9.54
C SER A 126 9.08 -5.65 9.12
N THR A 127 8.92 -6.95 9.33
CA THR A 127 7.65 -7.65 9.08
C THR A 127 6.57 -7.14 10.03
N VAL A 128 6.86 -7.10 11.32
CA VAL A 128 5.90 -6.62 12.34
C VAL A 128 5.50 -5.16 12.09
N ASN A 129 6.46 -4.30 11.72
CA ASN A 129 6.17 -2.93 11.31
C ASN A 129 5.23 -2.87 10.11
N SER A 130 5.43 -3.74 9.12
CA SER A 130 4.57 -3.81 7.95
C SER A 130 3.15 -4.25 8.32
N GLU A 131 3.01 -5.30 9.14
CA GLU A 131 1.72 -5.77 9.67
C GLU A 131 0.98 -4.63 10.39
N HIS A 132 1.64 -3.93 11.32
CA HIS A 132 1.11 -2.77 12.04
C HIS A 132 0.64 -1.66 11.09
N ILE A 133 1.46 -1.30 10.10
CA ILE A 133 1.11 -0.29 9.10
C ILE A 133 -0.18 -0.67 8.37
N PHE A 134 -0.38 -1.95 8.05
CA PHE A 134 -1.61 -2.40 7.40
C PHE A 134 -2.83 -2.38 8.33
N ILE A 135 -2.68 -2.72 9.63
CA ILE A 135 -3.75 -2.52 10.62
C ILE A 135 -4.15 -1.05 10.67
N ARG A 136 -3.18 -0.15 10.79
CA ARG A 136 -3.42 1.30 10.84
C ARG A 136 -4.14 1.77 9.57
N ARG A 137 -3.64 1.40 8.40
CA ARG A 137 -4.24 1.78 7.10
C ARG A 137 -5.65 1.22 6.92
N MET A 138 -5.91 0.01 7.40
CA MET A 138 -7.24 -0.59 7.36
C MET A 138 -8.24 0.29 8.11
N TYR A 139 -7.96 0.63 9.38
CA TYR A 139 -8.85 1.50 10.16
C TYR A 139 -9.03 2.89 9.53
N GLU A 140 -7.94 3.54 9.08
CA GLU A 140 -8.00 4.83 8.40
C GLU A 140 -8.87 4.78 7.12
N ALA A 141 -8.73 3.72 6.32
CA ALA A 141 -9.51 3.53 5.10
C ALA A 141 -11.00 3.28 5.42
N LEU A 142 -11.31 2.39 6.37
CA LEU A 142 -12.69 2.12 6.78
C LEU A 142 -13.39 3.38 7.29
N MET A 143 -12.75 4.13 8.17
CA MET A 143 -13.27 5.41 8.70
C MET A 143 -13.53 6.40 7.55
N LYS A 144 -12.56 6.55 6.64
CA LYS A 144 -12.69 7.44 5.47
C LYS A 144 -13.84 7.02 4.56
N TRP A 145 -14.00 5.73 4.28
CA TRP A 145 -15.05 5.22 3.40
C TRP A 145 -16.44 5.34 4.00
N ILE A 146 -16.57 5.16 5.32
CA ILE A 146 -17.83 5.40 6.05
C ILE A 146 -18.19 6.88 5.97
N LEU A 147 -17.24 7.78 6.26
CA LEU A 147 -17.46 9.23 6.21
C LEU A 147 -17.83 9.70 4.80
N ALA A 148 -17.22 9.12 3.77
CA ALA A 148 -17.53 9.40 2.37
C ALA A 148 -18.82 8.73 1.87
N GLY A 149 -19.52 7.95 2.70
CA GLY A 149 -20.73 7.21 2.32
C GLY A 149 -20.49 6.11 1.27
N GLN A 150 -19.25 5.65 1.14
CA GLN A 150 -18.85 4.64 0.15
C GLN A 150 -19.16 3.21 0.59
N ILE A 151 -19.26 2.99 1.90
CA ILE A 151 -19.64 1.71 2.51
C ILE A 151 -20.71 1.93 3.57
N ALA A 152 -21.41 0.87 3.94
CA ALA A 152 -22.36 0.92 5.04
C ALA A 152 -21.66 1.30 6.36
N PRO A 153 -22.31 2.07 7.25
CA PRO A 153 -21.73 2.41 8.54
C PRO A 153 -21.38 1.16 9.35
N LEU A 154 -20.12 1.08 9.77
CA LEU A 154 -19.62 0.04 10.67
C LEU A 154 -19.34 0.65 12.05
N ALA A 155 -19.57 -0.12 13.10
CA ALA A 155 -19.14 0.24 14.44
C ALA A 155 -17.60 0.19 14.49
N LEU A 156 -16.99 1.35 14.67
CA LEU A 156 -15.55 1.54 14.78
C LEU A 156 -15.26 2.35 16.05
N PRO A 157 -14.07 2.18 16.65
CA PRO A 157 -13.65 3.03 17.76
C PRO A 157 -13.56 4.49 17.30
N ALA A 158 -13.72 5.42 18.24
CA ALA A 158 -13.70 6.86 17.94
C ALA A 158 -12.37 7.33 17.30
N ARG A 159 -11.28 6.62 17.57
CA ARG A 159 -9.95 6.82 16.99
C ARG A 159 -9.33 5.50 16.61
N ASN A 160 -8.40 5.52 15.66
CA ASN A 160 -7.69 4.34 15.23
C ASN A 160 -6.78 3.81 16.36
N PRO A 161 -6.99 2.57 16.86
CA PRO A 161 -6.22 2.03 17.97
C PRO A 161 -4.73 1.84 17.60
N ALA A 162 -4.44 1.52 16.34
CA ALA A 162 -3.07 1.33 15.86
C ALA A 162 -2.30 2.64 15.61
N GLN A 163 -2.98 3.80 15.66
CA GLN A 163 -2.32 5.10 15.54
C GLN A 163 -1.62 5.54 16.83
N VAL A 164 -2.11 5.06 17.98
CA VAL A 164 -1.57 5.40 19.31
C VAL A 164 -0.27 4.65 19.58
N VAL A 165 -0.13 3.44 19.03
CA VAL A 165 1.05 2.60 19.25
C VAL A 165 2.20 3.04 18.32
N THR A 166 3.33 3.41 18.91
CA THR A 166 4.54 3.83 18.18
C THR A 166 5.16 2.68 17.41
N ILE A 167 5.56 2.95 16.17
CA ILE A 167 6.31 2.01 15.33
C ILE A 167 7.81 2.31 15.52
N PRO A 168 8.59 1.44 16.17
CA PRO A 168 10.01 1.65 16.36
C PRO A 168 10.75 1.62 15.02
N TRP A 169 11.72 2.53 14.91
CA TRP A 169 12.64 2.59 13.79
C TRP A 169 13.46 1.29 13.69
N LEU A 170 13.72 0.85 12.46
CA LEU A 170 14.63 -0.27 12.20
C LEU A 170 16.04 0.15 12.62
N LYS A 171 16.72 -0.70 13.41
CA LYS A 171 18.11 -0.46 13.78
C LYS A 171 18.97 -0.48 12.52
N GLU A 172 20.13 0.17 12.58
CA GLU A 172 20.99 0.29 11.40
C GLU A 172 21.52 -1.06 10.90
N ALA A 173 21.72 -2.01 11.81
CA ALA A 173 22.01 -3.41 11.51
C ALA A 173 20.92 -4.06 10.62
N ASP A 174 19.65 -3.65 10.79
CA ASP A 174 18.51 -4.18 10.02
C ASP A 174 18.34 -3.50 8.65
N LYS A 175 19.08 -2.41 8.36
CA LYS A 175 19.01 -1.69 7.08
C LYS A 175 19.76 -2.40 5.94
N GLY A 176 20.34 -3.55 6.21
CA GLY A 176 21.03 -4.42 5.26
C GLY A 176 22.54 -4.34 5.38
N ARG A 177 23.19 -5.52 5.39
CA ARG A 177 24.64 -5.68 5.38
C ARG A 177 25.26 -5.00 4.16
N ARG A 178 26.39 -4.31 4.34
CA ARG A 178 27.20 -3.77 3.25
C ARG A 178 28.20 -4.82 2.77
N LEU A 179 28.43 -4.91 1.47
CA LEU A 179 29.55 -5.69 0.93
C LEU A 179 30.83 -4.92 1.20
N THR A 180 31.85 -5.64 1.66
CA THR A 180 33.24 -5.17 1.66
C THR A 180 33.80 -5.21 0.25
N ARG A 181 34.99 -4.63 0.07
CA ARG A 181 35.67 -4.55 -1.22
C ARG A 181 36.04 -5.94 -1.73
N GLU A 182 36.56 -6.74 -0.82
CA GLU A 182 37.03 -8.11 -1.04
C GLU A 182 35.84 -8.99 -1.41
N GLN A 183 34.72 -8.87 -0.68
CA GLN A 183 33.49 -9.59 -0.99
C GLN A 183 32.94 -9.25 -2.38
N LEU A 184 32.92 -7.97 -2.75
CA LEU A 184 32.47 -7.59 -4.09
C LEU A 184 33.39 -8.16 -5.18
N LYS A 185 34.70 -8.12 -4.97
CA LYS A 185 35.68 -8.71 -5.89
C LYS A 185 35.43 -10.22 -6.07
N THR A 186 35.29 -10.97 -4.98
CA THR A 186 34.99 -12.41 -5.03
C THR A 186 33.66 -12.71 -5.71
N ILE A 187 32.62 -11.89 -5.50
CA ILE A 187 31.33 -12.02 -6.20
C ILE A 187 31.52 -11.84 -7.70
N LEU A 188 32.26 -10.82 -8.13
CA LEU A 188 32.48 -10.54 -9.56
C LEU A 188 33.34 -11.60 -10.24
N GLU A 189 34.34 -12.15 -9.55
CA GLU A 189 35.21 -13.22 -10.04
C GLU A 189 34.48 -14.56 -10.16
N SER A 190 33.50 -14.80 -9.30
CA SER A 190 32.73 -16.05 -9.29
C SER A 190 31.42 -15.99 -10.09
N ALA A 191 31.02 -14.81 -10.54
CA ALA A 191 29.84 -14.60 -11.38
C ALA A 191 30.11 -15.07 -12.82
N SER A 192 29.06 -15.55 -13.50
CA SER A 192 29.12 -15.75 -14.95
C SER A 192 29.31 -14.39 -15.66
N PRO A 193 29.77 -14.37 -16.93
CA PRO A 193 29.88 -13.14 -17.70
C PRO A 193 28.59 -12.30 -17.68
N GLU A 194 27.44 -12.93 -17.85
CA GLU A 194 26.13 -12.26 -17.87
C GLU A 194 25.78 -11.66 -16.50
N LEU A 195 25.94 -12.43 -15.41
CA LEU A 195 25.67 -11.94 -14.06
C LEU A 195 26.63 -10.80 -13.68
N ARG A 196 27.90 -10.90 -14.07
CA ARG A 196 28.91 -9.87 -13.85
C ARG A 196 28.49 -8.55 -14.51
N GLU A 197 28.02 -8.59 -15.76
CA GLU A 197 27.52 -7.41 -16.46
C GLU A 197 26.28 -6.81 -15.74
N VAL A 198 25.35 -7.63 -15.26
CA VAL A 198 24.20 -7.14 -14.46
C VAL A 198 24.68 -6.43 -13.19
N ILE A 199 25.64 -7.00 -12.47
CA ILE A 199 26.17 -6.42 -11.24
C ILE A 199 26.87 -5.09 -11.52
N LEU A 200 27.76 -5.06 -12.52
CA LEU A 200 28.47 -3.85 -12.92
C LEU A 200 27.50 -2.76 -13.42
N ALA A 201 26.53 -3.12 -14.26
CA ALA A 201 25.49 -2.20 -14.70
C ALA A 201 24.66 -1.67 -13.52
N GLY A 202 24.33 -2.52 -12.55
CA GLY A 202 23.61 -2.11 -11.34
C GLY A 202 24.39 -1.16 -10.45
N ILE A 203 25.71 -1.37 -10.33
CA ILE A 203 26.57 -0.47 -9.57
C ILE A 203 26.76 0.87 -10.28
N ARG A 204 27.00 0.86 -11.60
CA ARG A 204 27.19 2.07 -12.41
C ARG A 204 25.94 2.93 -12.50
N THR A 205 24.79 2.32 -12.80
CA THR A 205 23.54 3.04 -13.04
C THR A 205 22.71 3.29 -11.77
N GLY A 206 22.97 2.52 -10.71
CA GLY A 206 22.18 2.58 -9.47
C GLY A 206 20.69 2.21 -9.66
N ARG A 207 20.33 1.57 -10.77
CA ARG A 207 18.96 1.13 -11.07
C ARG A 207 18.54 -0.08 -10.23
N ARG A 208 17.24 -0.30 -10.08
CA ARG A 208 16.73 -1.51 -9.43
C ARG A 208 16.98 -2.71 -10.33
N LEU A 209 17.21 -3.88 -9.73
CA LEU A 209 17.40 -5.14 -10.45
C LEU A 209 16.33 -5.38 -11.51
N HIS A 210 15.06 -5.15 -11.15
CA HIS A 210 13.94 -5.34 -12.06
C HIS A 210 14.06 -4.47 -13.32
N ASP A 211 14.44 -3.21 -13.14
CA ASP A 211 14.58 -2.25 -14.25
C ASP A 211 15.80 -2.59 -15.12
N LEU A 212 16.87 -3.13 -14.52
CA LEU A 212 18.07 -3.58 -15.23
C LEU A 212 17.81 -4.82 -16.07
N LEU A 213 17.16 -5.83 -15.48
CA LEU A 213 16.85 -7.07 -16.19
C LEU A 213 15.90 -6.81 -17.36
N GLY A 214 14.93 -5.91 -17.18
CA GLY A 214 14.06 -5.47 -18.27
C GLY A 214 14.82 -4.74 -19.39
N ALA A 215 15.78 -3.88 -19.04
CA ALA A 215 16.58 -3.15 -20.04
C ALA A 215 17.58 -4.03 -20.79
N LEU A 216 18.11 -5.08 -20.13
CA LEU A 216 19.10 -5.99 -20.69
C LEU A 216 18.47 -7.20 -21.41
N TRP A 217 17.13 -7.23 -21.53
CA TRP A 217 16.38 -8.36 -22.10
C TRP A 217 16.71 -9.70 -21.44
N MET A 218 17.23 -9.67 -20.21
CA MET A 218 17.67 -10.85 -19.49
C MET A 218 16.53 -11.42 -18.65
N GLY A 219 16.27 -12.71 -18.83
CA GLY A 219 15.30 -13.44 -18.03
C GLY A 219 15.71 -13.56 -16.56
N TYR A 220 14.74 -13.49 -15.65
CA TYR A 220 14.96 -13.65 -14.20
C TYR A 220 15.59 -14.98 -13.77
N GLY A 221 15.58 -16.00 -14.64
CA GLY A 221 16.06 -17.35 -14.34
C GLY A 221 17.55 -17.41 -14.02
N VAL A 222 18.40 -16.82 -14.88
CA VAL A 222 19.87 -16.84 -14.73
C VAL A 222 20.28 -16.14 -13.44
N PHE A 223 19.72 -14.94 -13.19
CA PHE A 223 20.01 -14.18 -11.98
C PHE A 223 19.61 -14.93 -10.69
N ARG A 224 18.43 -15.56 -10.66
CA ARG A 224 17.92 -16.25 -9.46
C ARG A 224 18.77 -17.43 -9.02
N VAL A 225 19.42 -18.11 -9.96
CA VAL A 225 20.24 -19.30 -9.68
C VAL A 225 21.68 -18.91 -9.36
N GLN A 226 22.27 -18.01 -10.14
CA GLN A 226 23.69 -17.70 -10.03
C GLN A 226 24.02 -16.70 -8.92
N TRP A 227 23.10 -15.77 -8.60
CA TRP A 227 23.33 -14.77 -7.56
C TRP A 227 23.54 -15.38 -6.15
N PRO A 228 22.71 -16.33 -5.68
CA PRO A 228 22.97 -17.02 -4.41
C PRO A 228 24.32 -17.74 -4.37
N VAL A 229 24.73 -18.36 -5.49
CA VAL A 229 26.01 -19.07 -5.60
C VAL A 229 27.19 -18.12 -5.47
N ALA A 230 27.14 -16.97 -6.14
CA ALA A 230 28.18 -15.95 -6.04
C ALA A 230 28.26 -15.36 -4.62
N LEU A 231 27.11 -15.13 -3.97
CA LEU A 231 27.07 -14.68 -2.57
C LEU A 231 27.66 -15.72 -1.61
N GLN A 232 27.33 -17.00 -1.78
CA GLN A 232 27.85 -18.10 -0.97
C GLN A 232 29.37 -18.20 -1.07
N LYS A 233 29.93 -18.12 -2.28
CA LYS A 233 31.38 -18.15 -2.51
C LYS A 233 32.11 -16.97 -1.84
N ALA A 234 31.46 -15.81 -1.74
CA ALA A 234 32.00 -14.65 -1.04
C ALA A 234 31.75 -14.67 0.48
N GLY A 235 31.16 -15.73 1.03
CA GLY A 235 30.82 -15.82 2.46
C GLY A 235 29.76 -14.80 2.89
N VAL A 236 28.92 -14.35 1.95
CA VAL A 236 27.88 -13.35 2.19
C VAL A 236 26.53 -14.04 2.28
N LYS A 237 25.83 -13.83 3.40
CA LYS A 237 24.44 -14.24 3.59
C LYS A 237 23.51 -13.03 3.50
N ASP A 238 22.33 -13.24 2.93
CA ASP A 238 21.19 -12.30 2.91
C ASP A 238 21.45 -10.90 2.31
N PHE A 239 22.28 -10.82 1.26
CA PHE A 239 22.52 -9.57 0.56
C PHE A 239 21.52 -9.33 -0.59
N ARG A 240 20.78 -8.21 -0.51
CA ARG A 240 19.82 -7.82 -1.54
C ARG A 240 20.49 -6.96 -2.61
N PHE A 241 20.20 -7.25 -3.87
CA PHE A 241 20.73 -6.49 -5.01
C PHE A 241 20.45 -4.98 -4.92
N SER A 242 19.33 -4.57 -4.33
CA SER A 242 19.01 -3.15 -4.10
C SER A 242 20.06 -2.38 -3.28
N TYR A 243 20.93 -3.08 -2.57
CA TYR A 243 22.03 -2.47 -1.80
C TYR A 243 23.26 -2.15 -2.65
N LEU A 244 23.35 -2.66 -3.90
CA LEU A 244 24.44 -2.35 -4.83
C LEU A 244 24.54 -0.87 -5.17
N LYS A 245 23.42 -0.13 -5.13
CA LYS A 245 23.42 1.33 -5.36
C LYS A 245 24.37 2.08 -4.40
N ARG A 246 24.65 1.50 -3.23
CA ARG A 246 25.55 2.09 -2.22
C ARG A 246 27.03 1.74 -2.45
N LEU A 247 27.34 0.93 -3.46
CA LEU A 247 28.69 0.48 -3.80
C LEU A 247 29.27 1.19 -5.03
N ALA A 248 28.59 2.20 -5.57
CA ALA A 248 29.02 2.95 -6.75
C ALA A 248 30.39 3.62 -6.59
N ALA A 249 30.76 4.05 -5.38
CA ALA A 249 32.09 4.56 -5.07
C ALA A 249 33.13 3.43 -5.07
N LEU A 250 32.84 2.35 -4.35
CA LEU A 250 33.73 1.21 -4.17
C LEU A 250 34.05 0.48 -5.49
N ALA A 251 33.10 0.37 -6.42
CA ALA A 251 33.36 -0.25 -7.73
C ALA A 251 34.23 0.61 -8.65
N ARG A 252 34.12 1.95 -8.58
CA ARG A 252 35.01 2.85 -9.33
C ARG A 252 36.47 2.74 -8.89
N GLU A 253 36.70 2.41 -7.62
CA GLU A 253 38.04 2.21 -7.12
C GLU A 253 38.62 0.81 -7.42
N ILE A 254 37.77 -0.22 -7.55
CA ILE A 254 38.21 -1.59 -7.93
C ILE A 254 38.48 -1.64 -9.44
N TYR A 255 37.67 -0.93 -10.24
CA TYR A 255 37.82 -0.82 -11.69
C TYR A 255 37.77 0.65 -12.09
N PRO A 256 38.86 1.41 -11.89
CA PRO A 256 39.01 2.72 -12.51
C PRO A 256 38.97 2.49 -14.03
N GLU A 257 38.22 3.31 -14.75
CA GLU A 257 37.82 3.04 -16.15
C GLU A 257 39.01 2.62 -17.03
N GLY A 258 38.89 1.46 -17.71
CA GLY A 258 39.88 1.01 -18.71
C GLY A 258 40.20 -0.50 -18.76
N GLY A 259 39.90 -1.26 -17.71
CA GLY A 259 40.14 -2.72 -17.71
C GLY A 259 38.96 -3.50 -18.28
N ASN A 260 38.84 -3.59 -19.61
CA ASN A 260 37.88 -4.47 -20.29
C ASN A 260 38.40 -5.93 -20.22
N PRO A 261 37.85 -6.83 -19.37
CA PRO A 261 38.31 -8.20 -19.31
C PRO A 261 37.41 -9.03 -20.24
N GLY A 262 37.82 -9.18 -21.50
CA GLY A 262 37.31 -10.26 -22.36
C GLY A 262 36.34 -9.89 -23.47
N VAL A 263 36.50 -8.75 -24.14
CA VAL A 263 36.03 -8.62 -25.53
C VAL A 263 37.23 -8.80 -26.44
N GLU A 264 37.53 -10.04 -26.80
CA GLU A 264 38.26 -10.29 -28.05
C GLU A 264 37.45 -9.66 -29.18
N SER A 265 38.07 -8.69 -29.83
CA SER A 265 37.55 -8.03 -31.02
C SER A 265 37.45 -9.04 -32.16
N LYS A 266 36.27 -9.65 -32.33
CA LYS A 266 35.80 -10.11 -33.64
C LYS A 266 34.39 -9.61 -33.85
N ALA A 267 34.29 -8.37 -34.32
CA ALA A 267 33.11 -7.96 -35.07
C ALA A 267 33.09 -8.78 -36.37
N PRO A 268 32.01 -9.49 -36.72
CA PRO A 268 31.83 -9.91 -38.10
C PRO A 268 31.51 -8.67 -38.92
N SER A 269 32.38 -8.36 -39.87
CA SER A 269 32.19 -7.38 -40.92
C SER A 269 30.87 -7.68 -41.64
N LEU A 270 29.89 -6.78 -41.50
CA LEU A 270 28.72 -6.75 -42.34
C LEU A 270 29.13 -6.19 -43.70
N GLU A 271 29.65 -7.06 -44.58
CA GLU A 271 29.68 -6.78 -46.01
C GLU A 271 28.27 -6.96 -46.57
N THR A 272 27.71 -5.85 -47.05
CA THR A 272 26.46 -5.79 -47.80
C THR A 272 26.64 -6.47 -49.16
N PRO A 273 25.86 -7.50 -49.55
CA PRO A 273 25.88 -7.97 -50.92
C PRO A 273 25.08 -7.01 -51.81
N ALA A 274 25.75 -6.53 -52.86
CA ALA A 274 25.15 -5.78 -53.94
C ALA A 274 24.05 -6.60 -54.63
N SER A 275 22.82 -6.08 -54.62
CA SER A 275 21.69 -6.60 -55.38
C SER A 275 21.92 -6.35 -56.88
N GLN A 276 22.37 -7.36 -57.61
CA GLN A 276 22.22 -7.43 -59.07
C GLN A 276 20.73 -7.52 -59.41
N ARG A 277 20.18 -6.47 -60.04
CA ARG A 277 18.92 -6.57 -60.79
C ARG A 277 19.25 -6.88 -62.24
N SER A 278 18.77 -8.05 -62.67
CA SER A 278 18.75 -8.52 -64.04
C SER A 278 17.97 -7.57 -64.95
N LEU A 279 18.57 -7.29 -66.10
CA LEU A 279 17.93 -6.85 -67.33
C LEU A 279 17.09 -8.00 -67.91
N GLY A 280 15.90 -7.71 -68.41
CA GLY A 280 15.07 -8.67 -69.13
C GLY A 280 13.69 -8.11 -69.45
N GLY A 281 13.62 -7.26 -70.48
CA GLY A 281 12.37 -6.76 -71.04
C GLY A 281 12.54 -6.47 -72.53
N ALA A 282 12.17 -7.45 -73.35
CA ALA A 282 11.52 -7.34 -74.66
C ALA A 282 10.98 -8.73 -75.01
#